data_AF-A0A9W9D4Y4-F1
#
_entry.id   AF-A0A9W9D4Y4-F1
#
_cell.length_a   1.000
_cell.length_b   1.000
_cell.length_c   1.000
_cell.angle_alpha   90.00
_cell.angle_beta   90.00
_cell.angle_gamma   90.00
#
_symmetry.space_group_name_H-M   'P 1'
#
loop_
_entity.id
_entity.type
_entity.pdbx_description
1 polymer ?
#
loop_
_entity_poly.entity_id
_entity_poly.type
_entity_poly.pdbx_seq_one_letter_code
_entity_poly.pdbx_strand_id
1 'polypeptide(L)'
;MAKSIMSRHEGIYISSGDSSGPLQAGFVQKTFSSLLSQYSNDTLASTLSDYIVQSANSLLPLFANTTSALKYSMDRLSSGNAFIKLSEEGGKEEYKHAVDVLYDSVEQNKRNAQGGLWYYVYPNWSYLDGMFSFGPFWALHTLAYDADNATAWEELQKQFGLLAEHCAFSQDAQDTGLLVHGYDDTHTAVWANNSLGQSPHVWGRSLGWYVLGLLDTVSLIDAYTDSAPAVYTDSSTAHEDDVTGANLPIAAHSVRNAFASEFQTRMAAIAKAVDPATGAWNLLLDAPGREGNYIESSGSSMFVWALLKGVRLGYLDGSHNSADHNDPSFNDTSFNDTSYVDVGRRAYAYLRDTFVVDNGNGTLGWNGTADFV
;
A
#
# COMPACT_ATOMS: atom_id res chain seq x y z
N MET A 1 -8.70 -19.31 -2.21
CA MET A 1 -7.81 -18.75 -1.17
C MET A 1 -8.57 -18.23 0.05
N ALA A 2 -9.56 -17.32 -0.09
CA ALA A 2 -10.28 -16.75 1.06
C ALA A 2 -10.86 -17.80 2.05
N LYS A 3 -11.50 -18.87 1.54
CA LYS A 3 -11.96 -19.99 2.39
C LYS A 3 -10.83 -20.64 3.20
N SER A 4 -9.65 -20.80 2.61
CA SER A 4 -8.47 -21.35 3.27
C SER A 4 -7.97 -20.44 4.41
N ILE A 5 -7.89 -19.12 4.14
CA ILE A 5 -7.52 -18.10 5.13
C ILE A 5 -8.45 -18.17 6.34
N MET A 6 -9.76 -18.17 6.10
CA MET A 6 -10.77 -18.26 7.16
C MET A 6 -10.67 -19.57 7.94
N SER A 7 -10.41 -20.70 7.26
CA SER A 7 -10.28 -22.00 7.92
C SER A 7 -9.07 -22.10 8.87
N ARG A 8 -8.05 -21.25 8.67
CA ARG A 8 -6.84 -21.17 9.50
C ARG A 8 -6.88 -20.02 10.50
N HIS A 9 -7.98 -19.26 10.56
CA HIS A 9 -8.13 -18.06 11.39
C HIS A 9 -7.06 -16.98 11.12
N GLU A 10 -6.52 -16.94 9.90
CA GLU A 10 -5.55 -15.92 9.49
C GLU A 10 -6.21 -14.53 9.44
N GLY A 11 -5.53 -13.52 9.96
CA GLY A 11 -6.08 -12.16 10.10
C GLY A 11 -7.04 -11.97 11.28
N ILE A 12 -7.25 -12.99 12.12
CA ILE A 12 -7.85 -12.81 13.45
C ILE A 12 -6.70 -12.70 14.45
N TYR A 13 -6.58 -11.54 15.11
CA TYR A 13 -5.51 -11.34 16.07
C TYR A 13 -5.76 -12.19 17.31
N ILE A 14 -4.82 -13.10 17.57
CA ILE A 14 -4.72 -13.82 18.84
C ILE A 14 -3.62 -13.14 19.66
N SER A 15 -3.86 -12.88 20.94
CA SER A 15 -2.94 -12.15 21.84
C SER A 15 -1.64 -12.93 22.10
N SER A 16 -0.80 -13.06 21.07
CA SER A 16 0.44 -13.85 21.04
C SER A 16 1.70 -13.00 21.18
N GLY A 17 1.57 -11.67 21.23
CA GLY A 17 2.71 -10.75 21.20
C GLY A 17 3.32 -10.56 19.81
N ASP A 18 2.68 -11.07 18.75
CA ASP A 18 3.08 -10.84 17.37
C ASP A 18 2.91 -9.35 17.00
N SER A 19 4.02 -8.65 16.82
CA SER A 19 4.05 -7.24 16.40
C SER A 19 3.47 -7.00 15.00
N SER A 20 3.42 -8.03 14.15
CA SER A 20 2.85 -7.96 12.80
C SER A 20 1.36 -8.28 12.75
N GLY A 21 0.77 -8.71 13.87
CA GLY A 21 -0.65 -9.06 13.96
C GLY A 21 -1.61 -7.99 13.43
N PRO A 22 -1.44 -6.69 13.77
CA PRO A 22 -2.28 -5.62 13.21
C PRO A 22 -2.19 -5.48 11.69
N LEU A 23 -0.99 -5.67 11.10
CA LEU A 23 -0.78 -5.66 9.65
C LEU A 23 -1.59 -6.78 9.00
N GLN A 24 -1.40 -8.01 9.48
CA GLN A 24 -2.03 -9.20 8.93
C GLN A 24 -3.56 -9.09 8.98
N ALA A 25 -4.10 -8.64 10.12
CA ALA A 25 -5.53 -8.44 10.30
C ALA A 25 -6.08 -7.38 9.35
N GLY A 26 -5.46 -6.19 9.29
CA GLY A 26 -5.92 -5.13 8.40
C GLY A 26 -5.77 -5.46 6.91
N PHE A 27 -4.73 -6.21 6.52
CA PHE A 27 -4.57 -6.70 5.15
C PHE A 27 -5.69 -7.67 4.76
N VAL A 28 -6.07 -8.60 5.64
CA VAL A 28 -7.21 -9.50 5.42
C VAL A 28 -8.52 -8.73 5.36
N GLN A 29 -8.75 -7.77 6.25
CA GLN A 29 -9.94 -6.91 6.24
C GLN A 29 -10.09 -6.14 4.92
N LYS A 30 -9.01 -5.51 4.44
CA LYS A 30 -8.99 -4.79 3.15
C LYS A 30 -9.26 -5.74 1.99
N THR A 31 -8.59 -6.90 1.98
CA THR A 31 -8.77 -7.91 0.92
C THR A 31 -10.20 -8.45 0.87
N PHE A 32 -10.77 -8.81 2.02
CA PHE A 32 -12.13 -9.35 2.08
C PHE A 32 -13.18 -8.28 1.79
N SER A 33 -12.95 -7.04 2.19
CA SER A 33 -13.80 -5.90 1.80
C SER A 33 -13.79 -5.70 0.28
N SER A 34 -12.63 -5.82 -0.36
CA SER A 34 -12.52 -5.72 -1.82
C SER A 34 -13.23 -6.87 -2.53
N LEU A 35 -13.10 -8.11 -2.03
CA LEU A 35 -13.84 -9.27 -2.56
C LEU A 35 -15.35 -9.10 -2.41
N LEU A 36 -15.82 -8.62 -1.25
CA LEU A 36 -17.23 -8.37 -1.00
C LEU A 36 -17.80 -7.29 -1.94
N SER A 37 -17.03 -6.23 -2.19
CA SER A 37 -17.41 -5.17 -3.13
C SER A 37 -17.51 -5.69 -4.57
N GLN A 38 -16.52 -6.49 -5.01
CA GLN A 38 -16.49 -7.02 -6.38
C GLN A 38 -17.52 -8.14 -6.62
N TYR A 39 -17.79 -8.97 -5.62
CA TYR A 39 -18.62 -10.16 -5.71
C TYR A 39 -19.74 -10.15 -4.66
N SER A 40 -20.49 -9.04 -4.60
CA SER A 40 -21.51 -8.81 -3.57
C SER A 40 -22.65 -9.83 -3.54
N ASN A 41 -22.91 -10.51 -4.65
CA ASN A 41 -23.93 -11.56 -4.77
C ASN A 41 -23.38 -12.98 -4.58
N ASP A 42 -22.09 -13.14 -4.27
CA ASP A 42 -21.51 -14.47 -4.03
C ASP A 42 -22.03 -15.07 -2.73
N THR A 43 -22.16 -16.39 -2.70
CA THR A 43 -22.50 -17.17 -1.50
C THR A 43 -21.57 -16.93 -0.31
N LEU A 44 -20.36 -16.42 -0.54
CA LEU A 44 -19.39 -16.06 0.49
C LEU A 44 -19.62 -14.69 1.11
N ALA A 45 -20.49 -13.84 0.56
CA ALA A 45 -20.63 -12.46 0.96
C ALA A 45 -20.88 -12.29 2.47
N SER A 46 -21.83 -13.04 3.04
CA SER A 46 -22.11 -12.99 4.48
C SER A 46 -20.93 -13.48 5.32
N THR A 47 -20.30 -14.59 4.91
CA THR A 47 -19.13 -15.14 5.63
C THR A 47 -17.95 -14.18 5.61
N LEU A 48 -17.69 -13.49 4.49
CA LEU A 48 -16.64 -12.47 4.40
C LEU A 48 -16.95 -11.29 5.32
N SER A 49 -18.20 -10.80 5.30
CA SER A 49 -18.64 -9.72 6.19
C SER A 49 -18.47 -10.06 7.66
N ASP A 50 -18.92 -11.25 8.08
CA ASP A 50 -18.79 -11.73 9.46
C ASP A 50 -17.31 -11.85 9.87
N TYR A 51 -16.45 -12.32 8.95
CA TYR A 51 -15.03 -12.47 9.21
C TYR A 51 -14.30 -11.12 9.34
N ILE A 52 -14.68 -10.12 8.55
CA ILE A 52 -14.17 -8.75 8.69
C ILE A 52 -14.51 -8.19 10.08
N VAL A 53 -15.75 -8.37 10.53
CA VAL A 53 -16.18 -7.96 11.88
C VAL A 53 -15.41 -8.72 12.97
N GLN A 54 -15.23 -10.03 12.82
CA GLN A 54 -14.46 -10.84 13.76
C GLN A 54 -13.00 -10.36 13.84
N SER A 55 -12.38 -10.09 12.70
CA SER A 55 -11.02 -9.56 12.60
C SER A 55 -10.90 -8.20 13.29
N ALA A 56 -11.79 -7.26 12.98
CA ALA A 56 -11.79 -5.93 13.59
C ALA A 56 -11.96 -6.02 15.12
N ASN A 57 -12.93 -6.79 15.61
CA ASN A 57 -13.15 -6.98 17.04
C ASN A 57 -11.92 -7.53 17.77
N SER A 58 -11.15 -8.41 17.13
CA SER A 58 -9.96 -9.02 17.73
C SER A 58 -8.85 -8.01 18.08
N LEU A 59 -8.87 -6.83 17.45
CA LEU A 59 -7.87 -5.78 17.64
C LEU A 59 -8.30 -4.68 18.61
N LEU A 60 -9.59 -4.54 18.92
CA LEU A 60 -10.11 -3.49 19.82
C LEU A 60 -9.32 -3.40 21.15
N PRO A 61 -8.92 -4.50 21.81
CA PRO A 61 -8.12 -4.41 23.03
C PRO A 61 -6.75 -3.73 22.86
N LEU A 62 -6.15 -3.79 21.67
CA LEU A 62 -4.87 -3.13 21.37
C LEU A 62 -5.02 -1.61 21.29
N PHE A 63 -6.20 -1.14 20.91
CA PHE A 63 -6.52 0.27 20.69
C PHE A 63 -7.41 0.84 21.81
N ALA A 64 -7.25 0.30 23.02
CA ALA A 64 -7.89 0.86 24.21
C ALA A 64 -7.37 2.27 24.54
N ASN A 65 -6.10 2.57 24.23
CA ASN A 65 -5.52 3.92 24.35
C ASN A 65 -4.27 4.07 23.46
N THR A 66 -3.79 5.31 23.30
CA THR A 66 -2.65 5.62 22.45
C THR A 66 -1.35 4.94 22.91
N THR A 67 -1.14 4.80 24.22
CA THR A 67 0.06 4.13 24.77
C THR A 67 0.12 2.66 24.38
N SER A 68 -1.01 1.95 24.33
CA SER A 68 -1.05 0.56 23.87
C SER A 68 -0.88 0.47 22.35
N ALA A 69 -1.47 1.39 21.59
CA ALA A 69 -1.35 1.44 20.14
C ALA A 69 0.12 1.65 19.70
N LEU A 70 0.84 2.58 20.35
CA LEU A 70 2.24 2.92 20.07
C LEU A 70 3.26 1.79 20.38
N LYS A 71 2.82 0.66 20.97
CA LYS A 71 3.66 -0.53 21.10
C LYS A 71 3.84 -1.30 19.80
N TYR A 72 3.09 -0.95 18.77
CA TYR A 72 3.14 -1.55 17.44
C TYR A 72 3.74 -0.56 16.43
N SER A 73 4.29 -1.08 15.34
CA SER A 73 4.74 -0.26 14.21
C SER A 73 3.59 0.59 13.65
N MET A 74 3.88 1.42 12.66
CA MET A 74 2.85 2.10 11.87
C MET A 74 1.83 1.12 11.25
N ASP A 75 2.10 -0.18 11.23
CA ASP A 75 1.16 -1.20 10.78
C ASP A 75 -0.11 -1.31 11.62
N ARG A 76 -0.10 -0.77 12.85
CA ARG A 76 -1.32 -0.63 13.66
C ARG A 76 -2.46 0.09 12.92
N LEU A 77 -2.11 0.96 11.97
CA LEU A 77 -3.06 1.75 11.19
C LEU A 77 -3.79 0.92 10.12
N SER A 78 -3.31 -0.29 9.78
CA SER A 78 -3.87 -1.13 8.69
C SER A 78 -5.35 -1.47 8.86
N SER A 79 -5.85 -1.54 10.10
CA SER A 79 -7.27 -1.83 10.40
C SER A 79 -8.16 -0.59 10.48
N GLY A 80 -7.57 0.61 10.37
CA GLY A 80 -8.29 1.86 10.52
C GLY A 80 -9.43 2.02 9.50
N ASN A 81 -9.22 1.61 8.24
CA ASN A 81 -10.28 1.66 7.21
C ASN A 81 -11.51 0.82 7.60
N ALA A 82 -11.29 -0.36 8.19
CA ALA A 82 -12.39 -1.22 8.64
C ALA A 82 -13.11 -0.60 9.84
N PHE A 83 -12.38 -0.01 10.80
CA PHE A 83 -13.00 0.66 11.94
C PHE A 83 -13.82 1.88 11.54
N ILE A 84 -13.32 2.72 10.62
CA ILE A 84 -14.09 3.86 10.09
C ILE A 84 -15.40 3.36 9.49
N LYS A 85 -15.34 2.41 8.54
CA LYS A 85 -16.53 1.85 7.89
C LYS A 85 -17.51 1.21 8.89
N LEU A 86 -17.02 0.39 9.82
CA LEU A 86 -17.86 -0.28 10.81
C LEU A 86 -18.47 0.70 11.84
N SER A 87 -17.81 1.82 12.10
CA SER A 87 -18.36 2.89 12.94
C SER A 87 -19.56 3.57 12.28
N GLU A 88 -19.53 3.76 10.96
CA GLU A 88 -20.61 4.36 10.16
C GLU A 88 -21.81 3.41 9.99
N GLU A 89 -21.55 2.12 9.73
CA GLU A 89 -22.61 1.13 9.44
C GLU A 89 -23.34 0.62 10.70
N GLY A 90 -22.67 0.62 11.86
CA GLY A 90 -23.13 -0.06 13.06
C GLY A 90 -23.23 0.79 14.33
N GLY A 91 -22.77 2.04 14.31
CA GLY A 91 -22.86 2.97 15.45
C GLY A 91 -22.19 2.47 16.74
N LYS A 92 -21.20 1.56 16.65
CA LYS A 92 -20.51 1.06 17.85
C LYS A 92 -19.43 2.05 18.27
N GLU A 93 -19.63 2.68 19.42
CA GLU A 93 -18.68 3.59 20.07
C GLU A 93 -17.26 3.03 20.18
N GLU A 94 -17.12 1.71 20.32
CA GLU A 94 -15.81 1.04 20.41
C GLU A 94 -14.97 1.21 19.13
N TYR A 95 -15.59 1.17 17.94
CA TYR A 95 -14.87 1.39 16.69
C TYR A 95 -14.49 2.85 16.51
N LYS A 96 -15.38 3.78 16.88
CA LYS A 96 -15.07 5.21 16.87
C LYS A 96 -13.89 5.52 17.80
N HIS A 97 -13.92 5.00 19.02
CA HIS A 97 -12.83 5.12 19.98
C HIS A 97 -11.52 4.56 19.41
N ALA A 98 -11.55 3.40 18.76
CA ALA A 98 -10.36 2.83 18.12
C ALA A 98 -9.82 3.73 17.00
N VAL A 99 -10.70 4.36 16.18
CA VAL A 99 -10.30 5.35 15.17
C VAL A 99 -9.61 6.55 15.81
N ASP A 100 -10.22 7.14 16.84
CA ASP A 100 -9.66 8.30 17.56
C ASP A 100 -8.28 7.95 18.15
N VAL A 101 -8.14 6.75 18.76
CA VAL A 101 -6.86 6.27 19.30
C VAL A 101 -5.81 6.07 18.21
N LEU A 102 -6.17 5.55 17.04
CA LEU A 102 -5.24 5.38 15.93
C LEU A 102 -4.79 6.74 15.38
N TYR A 103 -5.69 7.70 15.24
CA TYR A 103 -5.37 9.07 14.81
C TYR A 103 -4.41 9.74 15.80
N ASP A 104 -4.75 9.74 17.09
CA ASP A 104 -3.89 10.29 18.16
C ASP A 104 -2.52 9.61 18.23
N SER A 105 -2.45 8.33 17.85
CA SER A 105 -1.18 7.60 17.80
C SER A 105 -0.24 8.09 16.71
N VAL A 106 -0.74 8.71 15.64
CA VAL A 106 0.11 9.32 14.61
C VAL A 106 0.66 10.65 15.12
N GLU A 107 -0.19 11.47 15.75
CA GLU A 107 0.19 12.75 16.34
C GLU A 107 1.28 12.58 17.43
N GLN A 108 1.17 11.53 18.24
CA GLN A 108 2.14 11.20 19.29
C GLN A 108 3.32 10.35 18.78
N ASN A 109 3.32 9.96 17.51
CA ASN A 109 4.40 9.15 16.95
C ASN A 109 5.70 9.96 16.93
N LYS A 110 6.82 9.30 17.22
CA LYS A 110 8.12 9.96 17.15
C LYS A 110 8.47 10.31 15.72
N ARG A 111 9.23 11.38 15.55
CA ARG A 111 9.66 11.92 14.26
C ARG A 111 11.16 12.18 14.27
N ASN A 112 11.81 12.01 13.13
CA ASN A 112 13.21 12.39 12.93
C ASN A 112 13.35 13.92 12.72
N ALA A 113 14.57 14.43 12.50
CA ALA A 113 14.81 15.87 12.43
C ALA A 113 14.12 16.54 11.23
N GLN A 114 13.82 15.76 10.18
CA GLN A 114 13.08 16.20 9.00
C GLN A 114 11.56 16.10 9.17
N GLY A 115 11.09 15.53 10.28
CA GLY A 115 9.68 15.30 10.57
C GLY A 115 9.10 14.00 9.99
N GLY A 116 9.96 13.11 9.49
CA GLY A 116 9.57 11.76 9.06
C GLY A 116 9.19 10.89 10.25
N LEU A 117 8.05 10.22 10.15
CA LEU A 117 7.52 9.32 11.17
C LEU A 117 8.46 8.13 11.36
N TRP A 118 8.82 7.85 12.62
CA TRP A 118 9.49 6.60 12.93
C TRP A 118 8.55 5.44 12.63
N TYR A 119 9.03 4.46 11.85
CA TYR A 119 8.23 3.30 11.49
C TYR A 119 7.84 2.46 12.72
N TYR A 120 8.77 2.31 13.67
CA TYR A 120 8.56 1.51 14.88
C TYR A 120 9.43 2.02 16.04
N VAL A 121 9.85 1.14 16.96
CA VAL A 121 10.75 1.46 18.08
C VAL A 121 12.17 1.85 17.63
N TYR A 122 12.45 1.77 16.33
CA TYR A 122 13.73 2.11 15.73
C TYR A 122 13.93 3.63 15.65
N PRO A 123 14.96 4.19 16.30
CA PRO A 123 15.13 5.63 16.38
C PRO A 123 15.57 6.26 15.07
N ASN A 124 14.78 7.23 14.59
CA ASN A 124 15.00 8.04 13.40
C ASN A 124 14.86 7.29 12.07
N TRP A 125 14.33 6.06 12.11
CA TRP A 125 14.21 5.20 10.94
C TRP A 125 12.80 5.27 10.36
N SER A 126 12.72 5.52 9.06
CA SER A 126 11.48 5.43 8.30
C SER A 126 11.62 4.33 7.25
N TYR A 127 10.56 3.54 7.07
CA TYR A 127 10.51 2.43 6.11
C TYR A 127 9.28 2.56 5.21
N LEU A 128 9.42 2.10 3.97
CA LEU A 128 8.34 2.09 2.98
C LEU A 128 7.11 1.29 3.44
N ASP A 129 7.34 0.25 4.25
CA ASP A 129 6.35 -0.71 4.76
C ASP A 129 5.15 -0.03 5.41
N GLY A 130 5.41 1.00 6.22
CA GLY A 130 4.36 1.71 6.97
C GLY A 130 3.37 2.45 6.08
N MET A 131 3.71 2.73 4.81
CA MET A 131 2.89 3.55 3.91
C MET A 131 1.61 2.84 3.46
N PHE A 132 1.61 1.51 3.41
CA PHE A 132 0.39 0.73 3.17
C PHE A 132 -0.68 0.96 4.25
N SER A 133 -0.22 1.10 5.49
CA SER A 133 -1.09 1.29 6.65
C SER A 133 -1.46 2.76 6.84
N PHE A 134 -0.46 3.65 6.73
CA PHE A 134 -0.63 5.09 6.99
C PHE A 134 -1.46 5.78 5.92
N GLY A 135 -1.09 5.68 4.63
CA GLY A 135 -1.71 6.49 3.58
C GLY A 135 -3.23 6.30 3.50
N PRO A 136 -3.73 5.06 3.31
CA PRO A 136 -5.16 4.79 3.19
C PRO A 136 -5.95 5.08 4.46
N PHE A 137 -5.36 4.94 5.65
CA PHE A 137 -6.02 5.29 6.91
C PHE A 137 -6.14 6.80 7.05
N TRP A 138 -5.02 7.52 6.89
CA TRP A 138 -4.94 8.95 7.10
C TRP A 138 -5.83 9.70 6.11
N ALA A 139 -5.75 9.36 4.81
CA ALA A 139 -6.62 9.97 3.81
C ALA A 139 -8.10 9.71 4.09
N LEU A 140 -8.49 8.47 4.41
CA LEU A 140 -9.88 8.14 4.69
C LEU A 140 -10.39 8.86 5.95
N HIS A 141 -9.57 8.94 6.99
CA HIS A 141 -9.89 9.70 8.20
C HIS A 141 -10.09 11.19 7.88
N THR A 142 -9.14 11.82 7.18
CA THR A 142 -9.23 13.23 6.80
C THR A 142 -10.49 13.48 5.95
N LEU A 143 -10.79 12.63 4.97
CA LEU A 143 -12.02 12.74 4.17
C LEU A 143 -13.30 12.61 5.01
N ALA A 144 -13.31 11.70 5.98
CA ALA A 144 -14.49 11.43 6.80
C ALA A 144 -14.75 12.49 7.88
N TYR A 145 -13.69 13.09 8.45
CA TYR A 145 -13.81 13.90 9.66
C TYR A 145 -13.28 15.33 9.55
N ASP A 146 -12.37 15.62 8.62
CA ASP A 146 -11.66 16.92 8.59
C ASP A 146 -11.12 17.28 7.19
N ALA A 147 -11.99 17.21 6.18
CA ALA A 147 -11.56 17.28 4.78
C ALA A 147 -10.85 18.60 4.44
N ASP A 148 -11.26 19.72 5.06
CA ASP A 148 -10.70 21.07 4.87
C ASP A 148 -9.35 21.30 5.57
N ASN A 149 -8.84 20.34 6.34
CA ASN A 149 -7.56 20.46 7.04
C ASN A 149 -6.38 20.27 6.09
N ALA A 150 -5.90 21.40 5.54
CA ALA A 150 -4.73 21.43 4.66
C ALA A 150 -3.49 20.79 5.30
N THR A 151 -3.26 20.95 6.60
CA THR A 151 -2.07 20.39 7.27
C THR A 151 -2.12 18.86 7.36
N ALA A 152 -3.30 18.25 7.46
CA ALA A 152 -3.45 16.80 7.40
C ALA A 152 -3.08 16.25 6.02
N TRP A 153 -3.47 16.95 4.94
CA TRP A 153 -3.09 16.60 3.57
C TRP A 153 -1.58 16.80 3.31
N GLU A 154 -1.02 17.91 3.79
CA GLU A 154 0.42 18.18 3.71
C GLU A 154 1.24 17.13 4.47
N GLU A 155 0.77 16.68 5.63
CA GLU A 155 1.40 15.62 6.40
C GLU A 155 1.43 14.30 5.61
N LEU A 156 0.30 13.91 4.99
CA LEU A 156 0.23 12.73 4.13
C LEU A 156 1.25 12.81 2.98
N GLN A 157 1.31 13.95 2.29
CA GLN A 157 2.27 14.15 1.20
C GLN A 157 3.72 14.11 1.69
N LYS A 158 3.99 14.74 2.84
CA LYS A 158 5.33 14.81 3.43
C LYS A 158 5.89 13.43 3.76
N GLN A 159 5.11 12.54 4.36
CA GLN A 159 5.61 11.22 4.77
C GLN A 159 6.00 10.34 3.57
N PHE A 160 5.22 10.38 2.48
CA PHE A 160 5.57 9.69 1.25
C PHE A 160 6.76 10.37 0.53
N GLY A 161 6.79 11.71 0.52
CA GLY A 161 7.84 12.50 -0.13
C GLY A 161 9.22 12.30 0.50
N LEU A 162 9.31 12.27 1.84
CA LEU A 162 10.57 12.01 2.55
C LEU A 162 11.12 10.61 2.21
N LEU A 163 10.25 9.60 2.11
CA LEU A 163 10.68 8.26 1.66
C LEU A 163 11.10 8.27 0.20
N ALA A 164 10.39 8.94 -0.70
CA ALA A 164 10.78 9.03 -2.11
C ALA A 164 12.15 9.71 -2.27
N GLU A 165 12.42 10.78 -1.53
CA GLU A 165 13.70 11.51 -1.56
C GLU A 165 14.82 10.65 -0.96
N HIS A 166 14.64 10.17 0.27
CA HIS A 166 15.70 9.48 0.97
C HIS A 166 15.93 8.07 0.46
N CYS A 167 14.94 7.38 -0.09
CA CYS A 167 15.08 5.99 -0.54
C CYS A 167 15.34 5.84 -2.04
N ALA A 168 15.49 6.93 -2.81
CA ALA A 168 15.76 6.89 -4.25
C ALA A 168 16.98 6.02 -4.61
N PHE A 169 16.76 4.92 -5.33
CA PHE A 169 17.83 4.01 -5.72
C PHE A 169 18.43 4.42 -7.06
N SER A 170 19.75 4.67 -7.05
CA SER A 170 20.51 4.97 -8.26
C SER A 170 21.48 3.84 -8.62
N GLN A 171 21.53 3.51 -9.91
CA GLN A 171 22.52 2.61 -10.50
C GLN A 171 23.33 3.37 -11.54
N ASP A 172 24.66 3.29 -11.49
CA ASP A 172 25.57 4.02 -12.39
C ASP A 172 25.27 5.54 -12.47
N ALA A 173 24.96 6.13 -11.32
CA ALA A 173 24.57 7.53 -11.15
C ALA A 173 23.29 7.95 -11.88
N GLN A 174 22.45 7.00 -12.31
CA GLN A 174 21.12 7.23 -12.85
C GLN A 174 20.05 6.79 -11.84
N ASP A 175 19.04 7.62 -11.64
CA ASP A 175 17.85 7.23 -10.88
C ASP A 175 17.12 6.12 -11.64
N THR A 176 16.93 5.00 -10.97
CA THR A 176 16.24 3.84 -11.54
C THR A 176 14.72 3.97 -11.44
N GLY A 177 14.23 4.91 -10.63
CA GLY A 177 12.84 5.03 -10.23
C GLY A 177 12.43 4.03 -9.14
N LEU A 178 13.30 3.12 -8.70
CA LEU A 178 13.06 2.21 -7.58
C LEU A 178 13.43 2.86 -6.25
N LEU A 179 12.87 2.35 -5.15
CA LEU A 179 13.17 2.81 -3.79
C LEU A 179 13.77 1.66 -2.95
N VAL A 180 14.82 1.94 -2.19
CA VAL A 180 15.34 1.02 -1.16
C VAL A 180 14.39 0.95 0.04
N HIS A 181 14.52 -0.07 0.88
CA HIS A 181 13.61 -0.38 1.99
C HIS A 181 13.32 0.80 2.94
N GLY A 182 14.34 1.55 3.34
CA GLY A 182 14.16 2.70 4.24
C GLY A 182 15.42 3.52 4.43
N TYR A 183 15.33 4.45 5.37
CA TYR A 183 16.44 5.34 5.71
C TYR A 183 16.53 5.61 7.22
N ASP A 184 17.74 5.87 7.70
CA ASP A 184 18.04 6.42 9.02
C ASP A 184 18.49 7.87 8.85
N ASP A 185 17.70 8.85 9.30
CA ASP A 185 18.02 10.29 9.21
C ASP A 185 19.33 10.68 9.90
N THR A 186 19.81 9.87 10.85
CA THR A 186 21.07 10.16 11.55
C THR A 186 22.32 9.59 10.85
N HIS A 187 22.13 8.74 9.84
CA HIS A 187 23.19 8.00 9.16
C HIS A 187 24.06 7.17 10.14
N THR A 188 23.51 6.70 11.26
CA THR A 188 24.28 5.97 12.29
C THR A 188 24.04 4.47 12.30
N ALA A 189 22.94 4.01 11.71
CA ALA A 189 22.69 2.60 11.53
C ALA A 189 23.80 1.95 10.69
N VAL A 190 24.20 0.73 11.05
CA VAL A 190 25.29 0.01 10.36
C VAL A 190 25.03 -0.26 8.88
N TRP A 191 23.76 -0.21 8.46
CA TRP A 191 23.31 -0.40 7.09
C TRP A 191 23.09 0.92 6.34
N ALA A 192 23.08 2.06 7.04
CA ALA A 192 22.75 3.35 6.47
C ALA A 192 23.95 3.90 5.68
N ASN A 193 23.70 4.34 4.45
CA ASN A 193 24.73 5.06 3.71
C ASN A 193 24.94 6.48 4.27
N ASN A 194 26.12 7.04 4.04
CA ASN A 194 26.51 8.34 4.60
C ASN A 194 25.87 9.55 3.88
N SER A 195 25.17 9.33 2.77
CA SER A 195 24.65 10.41 1.93
C SER A 195 23.19 10.72 2.26
N LEU A 196 22.34 9.69 2.21
CA LEU A 196 20.89 9.80 2.33
C LEU A 196 20.34 8.96 3.50
N GLY A 197 21.20 8.24 4.22
CA GLY A 197 20.80 7.33 5.29
C GLY A 197 20.22 6.01 4.78
N GLN A 198 20.35 5.72 3.49
CA GLN A 198 19.66 4.62 2.82
C GLN A 198 20.08 3.24 3.30
N SER A 199 19.11 2.34 3.39
CA SER A 199 19.33 0.90 3.36
C SER A 199 19.94 0.45 2.02
N PRO A 200 20.65 -0.69 1.98
CA PRO A 200 21.52 -1.02 0.84
C PRO A 200 20.82 -1.56 -0.40
N HIS A 201 19.58 -2.07 -0.29
CA HIS A 201 18.95 -2.86 -1.35
C HIS A 201 17.48 -2.48 -1.59
N VAL A 202 17.04 -2.71 -2.82
CA VAL A 202 15.64 -2.59 -3.24
C VAL A 202 14.92 -3.88 -2.88
N TRP A 203 14.34 -3.93 -1.68
CA TRP A 203 13.56 -5.07 -1.23
C TRP A 203 12.14 -5.03 -1.81
N GLY A 204 11.80 -6.05 -2.61
CA GLY A 204 10.56 -6.07 -3.39
C GLY A 204 9.28 -5.92 -2.57
N ARG A 205 9.15 -6.62 -1.44
CA ARG A 205 7.95 -6.51 -0.59
C ARG A 205 7.80 -5.10 0.01
N SER A 206 8.90 -4.47 0.40
CA SER A 206 8.88 -3.12 0.97
C SER A 206 8.45 -2.07 -0.06
N LEU A 207 9.02 -2.12 -1.27
CA LEU A 207 8.57 -1.29 -2.38
C LEU A 207 7.11 -1.60 -2.76
N GLY A 208 6.70 -2.86 -2.66
CA GLY A 208 5.31 -3.29 -2.77
C GLY A 208 4.39 -2.52 -1.84
N TRP A 209 4.71 -2.44 -0.54
CA TRP A 209 3.88 -1.74 0.43
C TRP A 209 3.72 -0.26 0.11
N TYR A 210 4.78 0.37 -0.38
CA TYR A 210 4.74 1.77 -0.84
C TYR A 210 3.74 1.97 -1.97
N VAL A 211 3.84 1.17 -3.04
CA VAL A 211 2.96 1.34 -4.21
C VAL A 211 1.52 0.91 -3.93
N LEU A 212 1.30 -0.08 -3.05
CA LEU A 212 -0.04 -0.38 -2.54
C LEU A 212 -0.61 0.81 -1.75
N GLY A 213 0.19 1.42 -0.88
CA GLY A 213 -0.19 2.60 -0.10
C GLY A 213 -0.57 3.78 -0.99
N LEU A 214 0.23 4.08 -2.02
CA LEU A 214 -0.07 5.11 -3.01
C LEU A 214 -1.41 4.82 -3.72
N LEU A 215 -1.54 3.62 -4.29
CA LEU A 215 -2.70 3.26 -5.12
C LEU A 215 -4.00 3.21 -4.32
N ASP A 216 -3.97 2.61 -3.13
CA ASP A 216 -5.15 2.59 -2.26
C ASP A 216 -5.53 4.01 -1.84
N THR A 217 -4.56 4.85 -1.47
CA THR A 217 -4.81 6.24 -1.06
C THR A 217 -5.46 7.06 -2.17
N VAL A 218 -4.87 7.10 -3.36
CA VAL A 218 -5.42 7.86 -4.49
C VAL A 218 -6.80 7.33 -4.90
N SER A 219 -7.00 6.00 -4.85
CA SER A 219 -8.29 5.39 -5.19
C SER A 219 -9.39 5.71 -4.16
N LEU A 220 -9.03 5.91 -2.89
CA LEU A 220 -9.96 6.33 -1.85
C LEU A 220 -10.37 7.80 -2.02
N ILE A 221 -9.42 8.67 -2.37
CA ILE A 221 -9.70 10.08 -2.65
C ILE A 221 -10.66 10.18 -3.83
N ASP A 222 -10.39 9.49 -4.94
CA ASP A 222 -11.24 9.51 -6.13
C ASP A 222 -12.65 8.93 -5.85
N ALA A 223 -12.73 7.79 -5.14
CA ALA A 223 -14.01 7.18 -4.79
C ALA A 223 -14.88 8.08 -3.90
N TYR A 224 -14.25 8.86 -3.00
CA TYR A 224 -14.97 9.83 -2.18
C TYR A 224 -15.58 10.94 -3.04
N THR A 225 -14.81 11.47 -4.00
CA THR A 225 -15.29 12.48 -4.96
C THR A 225 -16.48 12.00 -5.79
N ASP A 226 -16.44 10.75 -6.27
CA ASP A 226 -17.52 10.16 -7.07
C ASP A 226 -18.81 9.95 -6.27
N SER A 227 -18.70 9.81 -4.95
CA SER A 227 -19.83 9.61 -4.03
C SER A 227 -20.40 10.90 -3.44
N ALA A 228 -19.71 12.03 -3.58
CA ALA A 228 -20.15 13.31 -3.02
C ALA A 228 -21.35 13.88 -3.80
N PRO A 229 -22.40 14.40 -3.12
CA PRO A 229 -23.53 15.01 -3.82
C PRO A 229 -23.07 16.23 -4.62
N ALA A 230 -23.42 16.27 -5.91
CA ALA A 230 -23.11 17.40 -6.79
C ALA A 230 -23.72 18.69 -6.24
N VAL A 231 -22.89 19.62 -5.76
CA VAL A 231 -23.30 20.97 -5.41
C VAL A 231 -23.16 21.80 -6.69
N TYR A 232 -24.29 22.18 -7.28
CA TYR A 232 -24.31 23.16 -8.37
C TYR A 232 -23.89 24.52 -7.80
N THR A 233 -22.64 24.94 -8.04
CA THR A 233 -22.23 26.32 -7.88
C THR A 233 -22.38 27.05 -9.23
N ASP A 234 -22.87 28.29 -9.18
CA ASP A 234 -23.22 29.09 -10.36
C ASP A 234 -21.98 29.38 -11.21
N SER A 235 -21.94 28.80 -12.42
CA SER A 235 -20.77 28.68 -13.29
C SER A 235 -20.47 29.94 -14.11
N SER A 236 -20.30 31.09 -13.47
CA SER A 236 -19.96 32.34 -14.18
C SER A 236 -18.46 32.68 -14.21
N THR A 237 -17.59 31.87 -13.58
CA THR A 237 -16.14 32.17 -13.49
C THR A 237 -15.17 30.99 -13.65
N ALA A 238 -15.62 29.78 -13.99
CA ALA A 238 -14.71 28.63 -14.12
C ALA A 238 -14.04 28.57 -15.52
N HIS A 239 -12.70 28.47 -15.55
CA HIS A 239 -11.91 28.19 -16.75
C HIS A 239 -12.02 26.70 -17.12
N GLU A 240 -11.91 26.38 -18.42
CA GLU A 240 -12.14 25.03 -18.99
C GLU A 240 -11.20 23.92 -18.48
N ASP A 241 -10.17 24.23 -17.68
CA ASP A 241 -9.27 23.24 -17.08
C ASP A 241 -9.70 22.75 -15.68
N ASP A 242 -10.84 23.22 -15.16
CA ASP A 242 -11.30 22.98 -13.77
C ASP A 242 -12.46 21.97 -13.67
N VAL A 243 -12.42 20.90 -14.48
CA VAL A 243 -13.48 19.89 -14.51
C VAL A 243 -12.92 18.50 -14.15
N THR A 244 -12.47 18.32 -12.92
CA THR A 244 -12.39 16.99 -12.28
C THR A 244 -12.61 17.07 -10.76
N GLY A 245 -13.84 16.79 -10.32
CA GLY A 245 -14.13 16.38 -8.95
C GLY A 245 -14.82 17.41 -8.07
N ALA A 246 -16.06 17.14 -7.67
CA ALA A 246 -16.82 18.00 -6.78
C ALA A 246 -16.18 18.09 -5.36
N ASN A 247 -16.16 19.31 -4.80
CA ASN A 247 -16.02 19.66 -3.38
C ASN A 247 -14.78 19.20 -2.57
N LEU A 248 -13.72 18.66 -3.18
CA LEU A 248 -12.49 18.41 -2.42
C LEU A 248 -11.65 19.69 -2.27
N PRO A 249 -11.00 19.91 -1.11
CA PRO A 249 -10.10 21.05 -0.93
C PRO A 249 -8.88 20.95 -1.85
N ILE A 250 -8.30 22.10 -2.23
CA ILE A 250 -7.13 22.18 -3.12
C ILE A 250 -5.98 21.28 -2.64
N ALA A 251 -5.78 21.18 -1.31
CA ALA A 251 -4.76 20.31 -0.73
C ALA A 251 -5.00 18.82 -1.05
N ALA A 252 -6.25 18.35 -0.99
CA ALA A 252 -6.61 16.97 -1.34
C ALA A 252 -6.35 16.69 -2.84
N HIS A 253 -6.70 17.63 -3.73
CA HIS A 253 -6.39 17.52 -5.16
C HIS A 253 -4.87 17.47 -5.44
N SER A 254 -4.09 18.30 -4.73
CA SER A 254 -2.63 18.29 -4.81
C SER A 254 -2.05 16.92 -4.42
N VAL A 255 -2.50 16.37 -3.29
CA VAL A 255 -2.08 15.04 -2.82
C VAL A 255 -2.46 13.97 -3.83
N ARG A 256 -3.70 13.98 -4.33
CA ARG A 256 -4.19 13.04 -5.34
C ARG A 256 -3.28 13.01 -6.57
N ASN A 257 -2.95 14.18 -7.12
CA ASN A 257 -2.12 14.31 -8.31
C ASN A 257 -0.67 13.86 -8.06
N ALA A 258 -0.09 14.28 -6.93
CA ALA A 258 1.25 13.83 -6.52
C ALA A 258 1.31 12.30 -6.38
N PHE A 259 0.32 11.69 -5.73
CA PHE A 259 0.28 10.25 -5.50
C PHE A 259 0.08 9.47 -6.80
N ALA A 260 -0.76 9.96 -7.72
CA ALA A 260 -0.93 9.36 -9.04
C ALA A 260 0.38 9.40 -9.84
N SER A 261 1.07 10.54 -9.87
CA SER A 261 2.35 10.71 -10.58
C SER A 261 3.46 9.85 -9.98
N GLU A 262 3.55 9.81 -8.65
CA GLU A 262 4.51 8.97 -7.94
C GLU A 262 4.24 7.48 -8.22
N PHE A 263 2.98 7.06 -8.15
CA PHE A 263 2.59 5.69 -8.47
C PHE A 263 2.98 5.30 -9.90
N GLN A 264 2.69 6.15 -10.89
CA GLN A 264 3.07 5.94 -12.29
C GLN A 264 4.59 5.77 -12.45
N THR A 265 5.36 6.63 -11.78
CA THR A 265 6.83 6.58 -11.79
C THR A 265 7.34 5.26 -11.25
N ARG A 266 6.86 4.83 -10.07
CA ARG A 266 7.29 3.58 -9.45
C ARG A 266 6.86 2.35 -10.24
N MET A 267 5.64 2.34 -10.79
CA MET A 267 5.16 1.21 -11.58
C MET A 267 5.91 1.05 -12.90
N ALA A 268 6.33 2.16 -13.54
CA ALA A 268 7.20 2.10 -14.71
C ALA A 268 8.55 1.44 -14.37
N ALA A 269 9.18 1.84 -13.27
CA ALA A 269 10.45 1.26 -12.80
C ALA A 269 10.31 -0.23 -12.41
N ILE A 270 9.25 -0.57 -11.67
CA ILE A 270 8.96 -1.96 -11.27
C ILE A 270 8.78 -2.84 -12.49
N ALA A 271 8.03 -2.40 -13.50
CA ALA A 271 7.78 -3.22 -14.67
C ALA A 271 9.05 -3.41 -15.55
N LYS A 272 9.99 -2.46 -15.53
CA LYS A 272 11.34 -2.63 -16.11
C LYS A 272 12.19 -3.65 -15.34
N ALA A 273 11.97 -3.81 -14.04
CA ALA A 273 12.72 -4.72 -13.17
C ALA A 273 12.19 -6.18 -13.17
N VAL A 274 11.32 -6.54 -14.13
CA VAL A 274 10.76 -7.89 -14.23
C VAL A 274 11.85 -8.90 -14.60
N ASP A 275 11.81 -10.08 -13.98
CA ASP A 275 12.70 -11.17 -14.34
C ASP A 275 12.29 -11.78 -15.70
N PRO A 276 13.19 -11.79 -16.71
CA PRO A 276 12.88 -12.25 -18.06
C PRO A 276 12.85 -13.78 -18.21
N ALA A 277 13.00 -14.55 -17.14
CA ALA A 277 12.81 -16.01 -17.20
C ALA A 277 11.44 -16.42 -16.66
N THR A 278 10.93 -15.70 -15.66
CA THR A 278 9.72 -16.08 -14.90
C THR A 278 8.57 -15.10 -15.09
N GLY A 279 8.87 -13.85 -15.48
CA GLY A 279 7.91 -12.76 -15.52
C GLY A 279 7.51 -12.21 -14.15
N ALA A 280 8.12 -12.69 -13.06
CA ALA A 280 7.91 -12.21 -11.69
C ALA A 280 9.11 -11.38 -11.20
N TRP A 281 9.21 -11.07 -9.91
CA TRP A 281 10.27 -10.25 -9.36
C TRP A 281 11.10 -10.99 -8.32
N ASN A 282 12.41 -10.70 -8.31
CA ASN A 282 13.34 -11.17 -7.31
C ASN A 282 13.07 -10.52 -5.94
N LEU A 283 13.52 -11.16 -4.85
CA LEU A 283 13.50 -10.61 -3.49
C LEU A 283 14.19 -9.23 -3.46
N LEU A 284 15.40 -9.17 -4.03
CA LEU A 284 16.15 -7.93 -4.25
C LEU A 284 16.09 -7.58 -5.73
N LEU A 285 15.42 -6.48 -6.07
CA LEU A 285 15.23 -6.06 -7.46
C LEU A 285 16.52 -5.52 -8.08
N ASP A 286 17.42 -4.97 -7.25
CA ASP A 286 18.70 -4.39 -7.66
C ASP A 286 19.82 -5.42 -7.85
N ALA A 287 19.59 -6.69 -7.48
CA ALA A 287 20.63 -7.71 -7.48
C ALA A 287 20.19 -9.05 -8.12
N PRO A 288 19.59 -9.05 -9.34
CA PRO A 288 19.20 -10.29 -10.00
C PRO A 288 20.43 -11.20 -10.22
N GLY A 289 20.25 -12.50 -9.99
CA GLY A 289 21.33 -13.50 -10.13
C GLY A 289 22.34 -13.55 -8.97
N ARG A 290 22.24 -12.65 -7.97
CA ARG A 290 23.04 -12.76 -6.74
C ARG A 290 22.74 -14.08 -6.02
N GLU A 291 23.78 -14.74 -5.51
CA GLU A 291 23.62 -15.94 -4.68
C GLU A 291 22.66 -15.69 -3.51
N GLY A 292 21.67 -16.57 -3.34
CA GLY A 292 20.64 -16.45 -2.31
C GLY A 292 19.48 -15.53 -2.68
N ASN A 293 19.53 -14.80 -3.80
CA ASN A 293 18.37 -14.10 -4.34
C ASN A 293 17.45 -15.11 -5.06
N TYR A 294 16.14 -14.86 -5.02
CA TYR A 294 15.12 -15.75 -5.58
C TYR A 294 13.87 -14.97 -5.96
N ILE A 295 13.02 -15.54 -6.81
CA ILE A 295 11.70 -14.97 -7.11
C ILE A 295 10.83 -15.00 -5.87
N GLU A 296 10.47 -13.83 -5.38
CA GLU A 296 9.76 -13.66 -4.12
C GLU A 296 8.27 -13.37 -4.39
N SER A 297 7.42 -14.23 -3.85
CA SER A 297 6.01 -14.31 -4.24
C SER A 297 5.16 -13.15 -3.70
N SER A 298 5.47 -12.60 -2.53
CA SER A 298 4.63 -11.57 -1.89
C SER A 298 4.79 -10.22 -2.58
N GLY A 299 6.01 -9.70 -2.73
CA GLY A 299 6.31 -8.50 -3.51
C GLY A 299 5.81 -8.62 -4.95
N SER A 300 6.05 -9.76 -5.59
CA SER A 300 5.53 -10.03 -6.94
C SER A 300 3.99 -9.96 -7.00
N SER A 301 3.28 -10.51 -6.00
CA SER A 301 1.81 -10.45 -5.95
C SER A 301 1.30 -9.02 -5.77
N MET A 302 2.02 -8.21 -4.98
CA MET A 302 1.68 -6.80 -4.76
C MET A 302 1.87 -5.99 -6.04
N PHE A 303 2.94 -6.23 -6.78
CA PHE A 303 3.18 -5.61 -8.09
C PHE A 303 2.14 -6.03 -9.13
N VAL A 304 1.76 -7.32 -9.18
CA VAL A 304 0.66 -7.79 -10.03
C VAL A 304 -0.64 -7.07 -9.71
N TRP A 305 -1.00 -6.99 -8.43
CA TRP A 305 -2.20 -6.29 -8.01
C TRP A 305 -2.14 -4.82 -8.40
N ALA A 306 -1.00 -4.15 -8.20
CA ALA A 306 -0.83 -2.73 -8.48
C ALA A 306 -0.90 -2.44 -9.99
N LEU A 307 -0.24 -3.25 -10.83
CA LEU A 307 -0.30 -3.13 -12.29
C LEU A 307 -1.76 -3.27 -12.77
N LEU A 308 -2.42 -4.37 -12.39
CA LEU A 308 -3.75 -4.68 -12.92
C LEU A 308 -4.83 -3.75 -12.35
N LYS A 309 -4.76 -3.37 -11.07
CA LYS A 309 -5.67 -2.39 -10.48
C LYS A 309 -5.39 -0.98 -11.01
N GLY A 310 -4.13 -0.60 -11.18
CA GLY A 310 -3.72 0.69 -11.73
C GLY A 310 -4.26 0.92 -13.14
N VAL A 311 -4.17 -0.10 -14.02
CA VAL A 311 -4.79 -0.05 -15.35
C VAL A 311 -6.31 0.00 -15.25
N ARG A 312 -6.93 -0.86 -14.42
CA ARG A 312 -8.39 -0.91 -14.26
C ARG A 312 -8.99 0.43 -13.81
N LEU A 313 -8.27 1.18 -12.97
CA LEU A 313 -8.68 2.48 -12.45
C LEU A 313 -8.19 3.66 -13.32
N GLY A 314 -7.46 3.40 -14.41
CA GLY A 314 -7.00 4.43 -15.35
C GLY A 314 -5.77 5.22 -14.91
N TYR A 315 -5.06 4.79 -13.86
CA TYR A 315 -3.79 5.42 -13.46
C TYR A 315 -2.61 4.98 -14.32
N LEU A 316 -2.71 3.81 -14.96
CA LEU A 316 -1.71 3.30 -15.90
C LEU A 316 -2.39 3.10 -17.26
N ASP A 317 -1.71 3.45 -18.35
CA ASP A 317 -2.19 3.16 -19.69
C ASP A 317 -2.15 1.65 -19.95
N GLY A 318 -3.31 1.06 -20.24
CA GLY A 318 -3.42 -0.36 -20.56
C GLY A 318 -3.03 -0.73 -21.99
N SER A 319 -2.84 0.28 -22.87
CA SER A 319 -2.56 0.10 -24.30
C SER A 319 -1.08 0.25 -24.66
N HIS A 320 -0.30 0.94 -23.81
CA HIS A 320 1.13 1.16 -24.01
C HIS A 320 1.89 1.16 -22.69
N ASN A 321 3.11 0.63 -22.73
CA ASN A 321 4.06 0.81 -21.65
C ASN A 321 4.80 2.15 -21.81
N SER A 322 4.33 3.16 -21.07
CA SER A 322 5.14 4.16 -20.34
C SER A 322 4.66 5.60 -20.49
N ALA A 323 5.10 6.40 -19.51
CA ALA A 323 5.06 7.85 -19.45
C ALA A 323 5.92 8.55 -20.53
N ASP A 324 6.42 7.84 -21.54
CA ASP A 324 7.03 8.41 -22.72
C ASP A 324 6.69 7.54 -23.94
N HIS A 325 5.85 8.05 -24.85
CA HIS A 325 5.45 7.35 -26.07
C HIS A 325 6.64 6.97 -26.99
N ASN A 326 7.88 7.35 -26.63
CA ASN A 326 9.10 7.12 -27.39
C ASN A 326 10.24 6.44 -26.60
N ASP A 327 10.00 5.76 -25.47
CA ASP A 327 11.05 4.96 -24.81
C ASP A 327 11.12 3.51 -25.37
N PRO A 328 12.06 3.20 -26.28
CA PRO A 328 12.21 1.85 -26.84
C PRO A 328 12.78 0.83 -25.84
N SER A 329 13.20 1.25 -24.64
CA SER A 329 13.85 0.37 -23.64
C SER A 329 12.87 -0.51 -22.85
N PHE A 330 11.55 -0.29 -22.98
CA PHE A 330 10.55 -1.09 -22.26
C PHE A 330 10.21 -2.40 -22.98
N ASN A 331 10.63 -2.61 -24.23
CA ASN A 331 10.24 -3.81 -24.96
C ASN A 331 10.96 -5.05 -24.40
N ASP A 332 10.32 -5.78 -23.48
CA ASP A 332 10.77 -7.10 -23.06
C ASP A 332 10.56 -8.08 -24.22
N THR A 333 11.50 -8.05 -25.16
CA THR A 333 11.51 -8.89 -26.36
C THR A 333 11.62 -10.38 -26.04
N SER A 334 11.96 -10.76 -24.80
CA SER A 334 12.06 -12.17 -24.40
C SER A 334 10.68 -12.85 -24.37
N PHE A 335 9.62 -12.07 -24.15
CA PHE A 335 8.24 -12.56 -24.05
C PHE A 335 7.22 -11.76 -24.87
N ASN A 336 7.66 -10.66 -25.50
CA ASN A 336 6.82 -9.80 -26.34
C ASN A 336 5.68 -9.12 -25.53
N ASP A 337 5.96 -8.75 -24.28
CA ASP A 337 5.03 -7.95 -23.46
C ASP A 337 4.99 -6.53 -24.01
N THR A 338 3.78 -6.04 -24.30
CA THR A 338 3.56 -4.72 -24.91
C THR A 338 2.82 -3.75 -24.00
N SER A 339 2.29 -4.24 -22.88
CA SER A 339 1.52 -3.46 -21.91
C SER A 339 1.74 -3.89 -20.45
N TYR A 340 1.34 -3.05 -19.48
CA TYR A 340 1.34 -3.38 -18.06
C TYR A 340 0.42 -4.56 -17.76
N VAL A 341 -0.62 -4.75 -18.58
CA VAL A 341 -1.56 -5.87 -18.48
C VAL A 341 -0.86 -7.18 -18.85
N ASP A 342 -0.01 -7.20 -19.87
CA ASP A 342 0.76 -8.38 -20.27
C ASP A 342 1.70 -8.81 -19.13
N VAL A 343 2.49 -7.87 -18.62
CA VAL A 343 3.42 -8.08 -17.48
C VAL A 343 2.65 -8.63 -16.28
N GLY A 344 1.56 -7.96 -15.89
CA GLY A 344 0.74 -8.37 -14.75
C GLY A 344 0.11 -9.75 -14.91
N ARG A 345 -0.38 -10.10 -16.11
CA ARG A 345 -1.00 -11.41 -16.37
C ARG A 345 0.02 -12.54 -16.42
N ARG A 346 1.19 -12.29 -17.00
CA ARG A 346 2.30 -13.25 -17.05
C ARG A 346 2.77 -13.58 -15.63
N ALA A 347 3.07 -12.55 -14.84
CA ALA A 347 3.41 -12.69 -13.43
C ALA A 347 2.31 -13.42 -12.65
N TYR A 348 1.04 -13.04 -12.82
CA TYR A 348 -0.08 -13.73 -12.17
C TYR A 348 -0.12 -15.23 -12.49
N ALA A 349 0.06 -15.61 -13.76
CA ALA A 349 0.09 -17.01 -14.17
C ALA A 349 1.25 -17.75 -13.52
N TYR A 350 2.47 -17.18 -13.57
CA TYR A 350 3.65 -17.77 -12.93
C TYR A 350 3.43 -17.95 -11.41
N LEU A 351 2.90 -16.94 -10.72
CA LEU A 351 2.65 -16.99 -9.28
C LEU A 351 1.61 -18.06 -8.92
N ARG A 352 0.51 -18.13 -9.68
CA ARG A 352 -0.53 -19.14 -9.51
C ARG A 352 0.04 -20.55 -9.68
N ASP A 353 0.83 -20.77 -10.72
CA ASP A 353 1.32 -22.10 -11.09
C ASP A 353 2.50 -22.56 -10.21
N THR A 354 3.23 -21.61 -9.62
CA THR A 354 4.44 -21.91 -8.85
C THR A 354 4.21 -21.91 -7.33
N PHE A 355 3.42 -20.96 -6.81
CA PHE A 355 3.37 -20.69 -5.36
C PHE A 355 2.04 -21.05 -4.70
N VAL A 356 0.96 -21.27 -5.46
CA VAL A 356 -0.27 -21.81 -4.89
C VAL A 356 -0.10 -23.29 -4.62
N VAL A 357 -0.33 -23.70 -3.38
CA VAL A 357 -0.21 -25.10 -2.95
C VAL A 357 -1.58 -25.67 -2.68
N ASP A 358 -1.92 -26.82 -3.26
CA ASP A 358 -3.05 -27.63 -2.81
C ASP A 358 -2.58 -28.50 -1.63
N ASN A 359 -3.17 -28.28 -0.45
CA ASN A 359 -2.81 -29.01 0.76
C ASN A 359 -3.44 -30.43 0.80
N GLY A 360 -4.22 -30.83 -0.21
CA GLY A 360 -4.85 -32.15 -0.31
C GLY A 360 -6.05 -32.35 0.63
N ASN A 361 -6.41 -31.34 1.41
CA ASN A 361 -7.55 -31.35 2.34
C ASN A 361 -8.67 -30.37 1.92
N GLY A 362 -8.64 -29.90 0.67
CA GLY A 362 -9.57 -28.88 0.15
C GLY A 362 -9.19 -27.44 0.51
N THR A 363 -8.07 -27.23 1.19
CA THR A 363 -7.50 -25.88 1.44
C THR A 363 -6.31 -25.60 0.53
N LEU A 364 -6.13 -24.32 0.23
CA LEU A 364 -4.97 -23.81 -0.49
C LEU A 364 -3.97 -23.15 0.48
N GLY A 365 -2.68 -23.36 0.24
CA GLY A 365 -1.55 -22.66 0.84
C GLY A 365 -0.85 -21.73 -0.16
N TRP A 366 0.15 -21.01 0.32
CA TRP A 366 0.96 -20.08 -0.47
C TRP A 366 2.42 -20.13 -0.01
N ASN A 367 3.35 -20.35 -0.95
CA ASN A 367 4.79 -20.50 -0.70
C ASN A 367 5.61 -19.35 -1.30
N GLY A 368 6.92 -19.35 -1.01
CA GLY A 368 7.88 -18.42 -1.63
C GLY A 368 7.76 -16.99 -1.11
N THR A 369 7.19 -16.80 0.07
CA THR A 369 7.17 -15.51 0.75
C THR A 369 8.54 -15.21 1.34
N ALA A 370 8.92 -13.94 1.42
CA ALA A 370 10.21 -13.62 2.02
C ALA A 370 10.27 -14.03 3.49
N ASP A 371 11.19 -14.93 3.81
CA ASP A 371 11.68 -15.16 5.16
C ASP A 371 12.62 -14.02 5.54
N PHE A 372 12.58 -13.57 6.80
CA PHE A 372 13.48 -12.52 7.29
C PHE A 372 14.93 -12.96 7.05
N VAL A 373 15.65 -12.23 6.18
CA VAL A 373 17.08 -12.42 5.90
C VAL A 373 17.91 -11.73 6.96
#